data_AF-A0A1D3JVM5-F1
#
_entry.id   AF-A0A1D3JVM5-F1
#
_cell.length_a   1.000
_cell.length_b   1.000
_cell.length_c   1.000
_cell.angle_alpha   90.00
_cell.angle_beta   90.00
_cell.angle_gamma   90.00
#
_symmetry.space_group_name_H-M   'P 1'
#
loop_
_entity.id
_entity.type
_entity.pdbx_description
1 polymer ?
#
loop_
_entity_poly.entity_id
_entity_poly.type
_entity_poly.pdbx_seq_one_letter_code
_entity_poly.pdbx_strand_id
1 'polypeptide(L)'
;MVVYFHGASCGFYIEEIHGPRLVLVSDPQWEHPTISIPDPNWVPEGLGDFEPPLVDVLDPQACPPKILVANPKCSLPPENELVEITEAQYLELLTLQSEGKVICSGVDGLPLSADRPPPSAEEVASRERVWRDAQLAATDPLVVRHRDEVEADNGTTLLYEQYKALQVYRLSLRDYPGLVDFPNQDRRPIVPEWLSEAVQ
;
A
#
# COMPACT_ATOMS: atom_id res chain seq x y z
N MET A 1 -0.55 21.29 -5.90
CA MET A 1 -0.39 19.88 -6.30
C MET A 1 -1.60 19.44 -7.14
N VAL A 2 -1.41 18.73 -8.26
CA VAL A 2 -2.55 18.19 -9.03
C VAL A 2 -2.84 16.77 -8.54
N VAL A 3 -4.06 16.54 -8.08
CA VAL A 3 -4.52 15.28 -7.51
C VAL A 3 -5.70 14.77 -8.32
N TYR A 4 -5.62 13.51 -8.70
CA TYR A 4 -6.66 12.78 -9.40
C TYR A 4 -7.24 11.71 -8.50
N PHE A 5 -8.55 11.51 -8.55
CA PHE A 5 -9.23 10.39 -7.94
C PHE A 5 -9.66 9.40 -9.03
N HIS A 6 -9.41 8.12 -8.79
CA HIS A 6 -9.81 7.04 -9.68
C HIS A 6 -10.97 6.26 -9.06
N GLY A 7 -12.17 6.43 -9.62
CA GLY A 7 -13.40 5.86 -9.06
C GLY A 7 -13.39 4.33 -8.99
N ALA A 8 -12.81 3.65 -9.98
CA ALA A 8 -12.82 2.19 -10.04
C ALA A 8 -11.93 1.52 -8.97
N SER A 9 -10.78 2.12 -8.65
CA SER A 9 -9.90 1.61 -7.58
C SER A 9 -10.11 2.32 -6.24
N CYS A 10 -10.93 3.37 -6.19
CA CYS A 10 -11.06 4.29 -5.06
C CYS A 10 -9.69 4.82 -4.57
N GLY A 11 -8.78 5.08 -5.50
CA GLY A 11 -7.39 5.49 -5.22
C GLY A 11 -7.09 6.91 -5.67
N PHE A 12 -6.09 7.53 -5.06
CA PHE A 12 -5.59 8.84 -5.47
C PHE A 12 -4.31 8.72 -6.28
N TYR A 13 -4.17 9.56 -7.28
CA TYR A 13 -3.00 9.66 -8.14
C TYR A 13 -2.54 11.11 -8.19
N ILE A 14 -1.29 11.35 -7.84
CA ILE A 14 -0.65 12.66 -7.88
C ILE A 14 0.33 12.70 -9.05
N GLU A 15 0.25 13.73 -9.90
CA GLU A 15 1.10 13.85 -11.10
C GLU A 15 2.60 13.88 -10.75
N GLU A 16 2.98 14.50 -9.64
CA GLU A 16 4.38 14.57 -9.17
C GLU A 16 4.94 13.19 -8.78
N ILE A 17 4.09 12.26 -8.34
CA ILE A 17 4.47 10.91 -7.90
C ILE A 17 4.42 9.92 -9.07
N HIS A 18 3.37 9.98 -9.88
CA HIS A 18 3.13 9.04 -10.98
C HIS A 18 3.71 9.49 -12.32
N GLY A 19 4.23 10.71 -12.37
CA GLY A 19 4.79 11.34 -13.56
C GLY A 19 3.71 11.94 -14.47
N PRO A 20 4.03 13.05 -15.17
CA PRO A 20 3.15 13.63 -16.16
C PRO A 20 2.95 12.67 -17.34
N ARG A 21 1.83 12.78 -18.06
CA ARG A 21 1.58 11.97 -19.27
C ARG A 21 2.57 12.25 -20.40
N LEU A 22 3.05 13.48 -20.49
CA LEU A 22 3.98 13.93 -21.53
C LEU A 22 5.27 14.41 -20.89
N VAL A 23 6.41 14.10 -21.51
CA VAL A 23 7.70 14.68 -21.14
C VAL A 23 8.29 15.42 -22.33
N LEU A 24 9.02 16.50 -22.04
CA LEU A 24 9.80 17.20 -23.06
C LEU A 24 11.09 16.42 -23.30
N VAL A 25 11.24 15.86 -24.50
CA VAL A 25 12.47 15.20 -24.97
C VAL A 25 13.02 16.00 -26.14
N SER A 26 14.34 16.07 -26.26
CA SER A 26 14.98 16.53 -27.50
C SER A 26 14.52 15.65 -28.65
N ASP A 27 14.15 16.27 -29.77
CA ASP A 27 13.68 15.54 -30.94
C ASP A 27 14.71 14.48 -31.38
N PRO A 28 14.38 13.17 -31.29
CA PRO A 28 15.31 12.10 -31.63
C PRO A 28 15.57 12.02 -33.13
N GLN A 29 14.74 12.65 -33.96
CA GLN A 29 14.91 12.73 -35.41
C GLN A 29 15.66 13.99 -35.84
N TRP A 30 16.09 14.83 -34.89
CA TRP A 30 16.80 16.06 -35.23
C TRP A 30 18.21 15.77 -35.75
N GLU A 31 18.46 16.27 -36.96
CA GLU A 31 19.80 16.30 -37.55
C GLU A 31 20.41 17.69 -37.35
N HIS A 32 21.67 17.71 -36.92
CA HIS A 32 22.36 18.94 -36.61
C HIS A 32 22.63 19.72 -37.91
N PRO A 33 22.14 20.98 -38.03
CA PRO A 33 22.36 21.75 -39.24
C PRO A 33 23.84 22.10 -39.39
N THR A 34 24.26 22.22 -40.65
CA THR A 34 25.62 22.57 -41.03
C THR A 34 25.61 23.99 -41.59
N ILE A 35 26.58 24.81 -41.18
CA ILE A 35 26.81 26.17 -41.67
C ILE A 35 28.12 26.22 -42.43
N SER A 36 28.14 26.97 -43.53
CA SER A 36 29.36 27.18 -44.29
C SER A 36 30.11 28.36 -43.71
N ILE A 37 31.29 28.11 -43.14
CA ILE A 37 32.18 29.16 -42.61
C ILE A 37 33.47 29.22 -43.44
N PRO A 38 34.10 30.40 -43.57
CA PRO A 38 35.45 30.50 -44.13
C PRO A 38 36.42 29.56 -43.41
N ASP A 39 37.20 28.77 -44.14
CA ASP A 39 38.14 27.80 -43.54
C ASP A 39 39.13 28.52 -42.59
N PRO A 40 39.04 28.26 -41.28
CA PRO A 40 39.86 28.95 -40.28
C PRO A 40 41.34 28.52 -40.32
N ASN A 41 41.67 27.41 -41.00
CA ASN A 41 43.04 26.92 -41.16
C ASN A 41 43.60 27.18 -42.56
N TRP A 42 42.85 27.88 -43.43
CA TRP A 42 43.31 28.16 -44.78
C TRP A 42 44.37 29.26 -44.80
N VAL A 43 45.43 29.02 -45.56
CA VAL A 43 46.56 29.94 -45.75
C VAL A 43 46.70 30.21 -47.25
N PRO A 44 46.75 31.49 -47.69
CA PRO A 44 46.89 31.81 -49.10
C PRO A 44 48.29 31.42 -49.62
N GLU A 45 48.35 30.60 -50.66
CA GLU A 45 49.59 30.28 -51.39
C GLU A 45 49.86 31.36 -52.46
N GLY A 46 50.42 32.51 -52.07
CA GLY A 46 50.90 33.54 -53.01
C GLY A 46 50.60 34.99 -52.62
N LEU A 47 51.09 35.94 -53.44
CA LEU A 47 50.82 37.39 -53.31
C LEU A 47 49.60 37.77 -54.15
N GLY A 48 48.40 37.67 -53.57
CA GLY A 48 47.13 38.08 -54.17
C GLY A 48 46.00 38.08 -53.13
N ASP A 49 44.92 38.81 -53.41
CA ASP A 49 43.71 38.81 -52.58
C ASP A 49 42.88 37.55 -52.87
N PHE A 50 43.19 36.47 -52.17
CA PHE A 50 42.45 35.21 -52.26
C PHE A 50 41.42 35.13 -51.12
N GLU A 51 40.18 34.79 -51.45
CA GLU A 51 39.15 34.52 -50.44
C GLU A 51 39.27 33.05 -49.96
N PRO A 52 39.20 32.78 -48.65
CA PRO A 52 39.23 31.43 -48.12
C PRO A 52 38.03 30.61 -48.64
N PRO A 53 38.23 29.32 -48.98
CA PRO A 53 37.13 28.45 -49.33
C PRO A 53 36.20 28.26 -48.13
N LEU A 54 34.91 28.11 -48.40
CA LEU A 54 33.91 27.81 -47.39
C LEU A 54 33.97 26.32 -47.03
N VAL A 55 34.04 26.02 -45.73
CA VAL A 55 33.97 24.67 -45.17
C VAL A 55 32.66 24.54 -44.40
N ASP A 56 31.98 23.42 -44.62
CA ASP A 56 30.74 23.06 -43.96
C ASP A 56 31.05 22.52 -42.55
N VAL A 57 30.70 23.28 -41.52
CA VAL A 57 30.89 22.93 -40.11
C VAL A 57 29.53 22.86 -39.41
N LEU A 58 29.37 21.89 -38.52
CA LEU A 58 28.17 21.78 -37.68
C LEU A 58 27.95 23.09 -36.91
N ASP A 59 26.76 23.67 -37.02
CA ASP A 59 26.41 24.94 -36.36
C ASP A 59 26.51 24.87 -34.82
N PRO A 60 27.53 25.47 -34.19
CA PRO A 60 27.75 25.33 -32.75
C PRO A 60 26.63 25.97 -31.89
N GLN A 61 25.73 26.76 -32.48
CA GLN A 61 24.59 27.37 -31.80
C GLN A 61 23.29 26.57 -31.98
N ALA A 62 23.26 25.59 -32.88
CA ALA A 62 22.07 24.80 -33.12
C ALA A 62 21.83 23.81 -31.98
N CYS A 63 20.67 23.93 -31.33
CA CYS A 63 20.21 22.98 -30.31
C CYS A 63 18.99 22.23 -30.84
N PRO A 64 18.83 20.93 -30.52
CA PRO A 64 17.66 20.18 -30.93
C PRO A 64 16.39 20.80 -30.35
N PRO A 65 15.31 20.93 -31.15
CA PRO A 65 14.02 21.37 -30.65
C PRO A 65 13.51 20.36 -29.62
N LYS A 66 12.76 20.85 -28.63
CA LYS A 66 12.12 19.99 -27.62
C LYS A 66 10.72 19.64 -28.08
N ILE A 67 10.42 18.36 -28.16
CA ILE A 67 9.10 17.83 -28.50
C ILE A 67 8.44 17.19 -27.28
N LEU A 68 7.11 17.23 -27.22
CA LEU A 68 6.33 16.54 -26.19
C LEU A 68 6.11 15.08 -26.64
N VAL A 69 6.67 14.14 -25.89
CA VAL A 69 6.53 12.69 -26.15
C VAL A 69 5.82 12.05 -24.97
N ALA A 70 5.05 10.98 -25.23
CA ALA A 70 4.44 10.17 -24.19
C ALA A 70 5.49 9.68 -23.19
N ASN A 71 5.20 9.87 -21.90
CA ASN A 71 6.09 9.46 -20.82
C ASN A 71 6.01 7.95 -20.61
N PRO A 72 7.06 7.17 -20.91
CA PRO A 72 7.05 5.71 -20.69
C PRO A 72 7.03 5.34 -19.20
N LYS A 73 7.34 6.28 -18.30
CA LYS A 73 7.30 6.09 -16.84
C LYS A 73 6.00 6.56 -16.20
N CYS A 74 5.05 7.10 -16.97
CA CYS A 74 3.77 7.53 -16.44
C CYS A 74 2.95 6.32 -15.98
N SER A 75 2.51 6.35 -14.72
CA SER A 75 1.64 5.33 -14.13
C SER A 75 0.23 5.84 -13.86
N LEU A 76 -0.17 6.97 -14.46
CA LEU A 76 -1.53 7.49 -14.35
C LEU A 76 -2.50 6.63 -15.17
N PRO A 77 -3.65 6.23 -14.60
CA PRO A 77 -4.75 5.61 -15.36
C PRO A 77 -5.22 6.48 -16.53
N PRO A 78 -6.08 5.96 -17.42
CA PRO A 78 -6.71 6.75 -18.49
C PRO A 78 -7.42 8.01 -18.00
N GLU A 79 -7.36 9.11 -18.75
CA GLU A 79 -7.88 10.43 -18.31
C GLU A 79 -9.40 10.42 -18.09
N ASN A 80 -10.13 9.63 -18.88
CA ASN A 80 -11.57 9.44 -18.75
C ASN A 80 -12.01 8.74 -17.45
N GLU A 81 -11.09 8.09 -16.74
CA GLU A 81 -11.36 7.39 -15.48
C GLU A 81 -10.90 8.21 -14.25
N LEU A 82 -10.21 9.33 -14.49
CA LEU A 82 -9.66 10.19 -13.45
C LEU A 82 -10.49 11.45 -13.30
N VAL A 83 -10.79 11.80 -12.05
CA VAL A 83 -11.46 13.05 -11.69
C VAL A 83 -10.48 13.93 -10.93
N GLU A 84 -10.23 15.14 -11.43
CA GLU A 84 -9.40 16.12 -10.74
C GLU A 84 -10.10 16.59 -9.45
N ILE A 85 -9.36 16.56 -8.34
CA ILE A 85 -9.81 17.05 -7.05
C ILE A 85 -8.86 18.11 -6.53
N THR A 86 -9.39 18.99 -5.68
CA THR A 86 -8.56 20.02 -5.04
C THR A 86 -7.68 19.41 -3.95
N GLU A 87 -6.52 20.02 -3.71
CA GLU A 87 -5.61 19.61 -2.64
C GLU A 87 -6.27 19.64 -1.25
N ALA A 88 -7.15 20.62 -1.00
CA ALA A 88 -7.91 20.71 0.24
C ALA A 88 -8.85 19.51 0.43
N GLN A 89 -9.59 19.11 -0.61
CA GLN A 89 -10.45 17.92 -0.58
C GLN A 89 -9.65 16.64 -0.35
N TYR A 90 -8.49 16.50 -1.01
CA TYR A 90 -7.61 15.36 -0.81
C TYR A 90 -7.15 15.24 0.66
N LEU A 91 -6.71 16.34 1.27
CA LEU A 91 -6.30 16.35 2.67
C LEU A 91 -7.45 16.02 3.63
N GLU A 92 -8.65 16.57 3.38
CA GLU A 92 -9.85 16.24 4.16
C GLU A 92 -10.15 14.74 4.09
N LEU A 93 -10.11 14.14 2.91
CA LEU A 93 -10.34 12.71 2.72
C LEU A 93 -9.29 11.84 3.41
N LEU A 94 -8.02 12.27 3.42
CA LEU A 94 -6.96 11.59 4.18
C LEU A 94 -7.22 11.65 5.69
N THR A 95 -7.67 12.79 6.22
CA THR A 95 -8.03 12.90 7.64
C THR A 95 -9.18 11.96 7.97
N LEU A 96 -10.23 11.92 7.14
CA LEU A 96 -11.38 11.02 7.32
C LEU A 96 -10.98 9.55 7.25
N GLN A 97 -10.03 9.18 6.37
CA GLN A 97 -9.49 7.82 6.31
C GLN A 97 -8.73 7.46 7.60
N SER A 98 -7.97 8.40 8.16
CA SER A 98 -7.28 8.19 9.44
C SER A 98 -8.24 8.04 10.63
N GLU A 99 -9.44 8.64 10.54
CA GLU A 99 -10.54 8.46 11.48
C GLU A 99 -11.27 7.11 11.31
N GLY A 100 -10.88 6.29 10.34
CA GLY A 100 -11.42 4.96 10.11
C GLY A 100 -12.51 4.87 9.04
N LYS A 101 -12.84 5.97 8.36
CA LYS A 101 -13.75 5.96 7.21
C LYS A 101 -13.09 5.33 5.98
N VAL A 102 -13.91 4.81 5.08
CA VAL A 102 -13.46 4.30 3.78
C VAL A 102 -13.81 5.31 2.71
N ILE A 103 -12.91 5.48 1.74
CA ILE A 103 -13.13 6.37 0.60
C ILE A 103 -13.73 5.51 -0.51
N CYS A 104 -14.89 5.92 -1.00
CA CYS A 104 -15.65 5.24 -2.03
C CYS A 104 -15.91 6.18 -3.19
N SER A 105 -16.11 5.63 -4.39
CA SER A 105 -16.61 6.40 -5.52
C SER A 105 -18.10 6.69 -5.36
N GLY A 106 -18.48 7.96 -5.39
CA GLY A 106 -19.87 8.39 -5.52
C GLY A 106 -20.43 8.12 -6.93
N VAL A 107 -21.73 8.40 -7.09
CA VAL A 107 -22.46 8.26 -8.38
C VAL A 107 -21.91 9.15 -9.48
N ASP A 108 -21.30 10.27 -9.10
CA ASP A 108 -20.71 11.26 -10.02
C ASP A 108 -19.20 11.01 -10.27
N GLY A 109 -18.65 9.89 -9.77
CA GLY A 109 -17.21 9.59 -9.85
C GLY A 109 -16.35 10.39 -8.87
N LEU A 110 -16.97 11.22 -8.02
CA LEU A 110 -16.28 11.99 -6.98
C LEU A 110 -15.97 11.13 -5.75
N PRO A 111 -14.87 11.41 -5.03
CA PRO A 111 -14.56 10.71 -3.79
C PRO A 111 -15.57 11.09 -2.70
N LEU A 112 -16.14 10.08 -2.06
CA LEU A 112 -17.01 10.23 -0.90
C LEU A 112 -16.44 9.42 0.27
N SER A 113 -16.43 10.00 1.47
CA SER A 113 -16.16 9.23 2.68
C SER A 113 -17.44 8.52 3.12
N ALA A 114 -17.35 7.21 3.31
CA ALA A 114 -18.41 6.40 3.90
C ALA A 114 -17.89 5.69 5.16
N ASP A 115 -18.80 5.34 6.06
CA ASP A 115 -18.44 4.48 7.18
C ASP A 115 -18.07 3.08 6.67
N ARG A 116 -17.08 2.45 7.31
CA ARG A 116 -16.68 1.09 6.95
C ARG A 116 -17.90 0.18 7.16
N PRO A 117 -18.27 -0.65 6.17
CA PRO A 117 -19.34 -1.62 6.36
C PRO A 117 -19.01 -2.53 7.55
N PRO A 118 -20.00 -2.94 8.34
CA PRO A 118 -19.76 -3.89 9.41
C PRO A 118 -19.14 -5.17 8.82
N PRO A 119 -18.24 -5.84 9.55
CA PRO A 119 -17.67 -7.10 9.10
C PRO A 119 -18.79 -8.11 8.85
N SER A 120 -18.61 -8.91 7.82
CA SER A 120 -19.53 -10.00 7.50
C SER A 120 -19.60 -11.00 8.67
N ALA A 121 -20.71 -11.74 8.75
CA ALA A 121 -20.88 -12.78 9.78
C ALA A 121 -19.74 -13.81 9.76
N GLU A 122 -19.21 -14.14 8.57
CA GLU A 122 -18.08 -15.08 8.45
C GLU A 122 -16.75 -14.47 8.93
N GLU A 123 -16.52 -13.17 8.69
CA GLU A 123 -15.33 -12.49 9.24
C GLU A 123 -15.38 -12.41 10.76
N VAL A 124 -16.56 -12.13 11.33
CA VAL A 124 -16.75 -12.16 12.79
C VAL A 124 -16.53 -13.59 13.31
N ALA A 125 -17.12 -14.60 12.67
CA ALA A 125 -16.90 -16.00 13.01
C ALA A 125 -15.42 -16.41 12.95
N SER A 126 -14.71 -16.02 11.91
CA SER A 126 -13.28 -16.29 11.76
C SER A 126 -12.47 -15.67 12.89
N ARG A 127 -12.73 -14.40 13.23
CA ARG A 127 -12.10 -13.71 14.38
C ARG A 127 -12.34 -14.44 15.69
N GLU A 128 -13.56 -14.92 15.93
CA GLU A 128 -13.89 -15.68 17.15
C GLU A 128 -13.22 -17.06 17.20
N ARG A 129 -13.09 -17.76 16.07
CA ARG A 129 -12.32 -19.02 15.98
C ARG A 129 -10.85 -18.78 16.29
N VAL A 130 -10.25 -17.72 15.74
CA VAL A 130 -8.88 -17.31 16.04
C VAL A 130 -8.70 -16.97 17.53
N TRP A 131 -9.64 -16.24 18.12
CA TRP A 131 -9.63 -15.96 19.56
C TRP A 131 -9.66 -17.24 20.39
N ARG A 132 -10.57 -18.17 20.08
CA ARG A 132 -10.65 -19.49 20.74
C ARG A 132 -9.32 -20.23 20.65
N ASP A 133 -8.72 -20.27 19.46
CA ASP A 133 -7.46 -20.97 19.23
C ASP A 133 -6.32 -20.36 20.04
N ALA A 134 -6.29 -19.03 20.17
CA ALA A 134 -5.34 -18.33 21.03
C ALA A 134 -5.53 -18.69 22.51
N GLN A 135 -6.76 -18.76 23.02
CA GLN A 135 -7.03 -19.17 24.41
C GLN A 135 -6.64 -20.64 24.67
N LEU A 136 -6.89 -21.53 23.71
CA LEU A 136 -6.46 -22.93 23.79
C LEU A 136 -4.93 -23.04 23.76
N ALA A 137 -4.24 -22.27 22.91
CA ALA A 137 -2.78 -22.27 22.84
C ALA A 137 -2.15 -21.75 24.14
N ALA A 138 -2.69 -20.65 24.70
CA ALA A 138 -2.18 -20.05 25.94
C ALA A 138 -2.29 -20.98 27.15
N THR A 139 -3.31 -21.85 27.17
CA THR A 139 -3.55 -22.78 28.28
C THR A 139 -2.93 -24.17 28.09
N ASP A 140 -2.34 -24.44 26.92
CA ASP A 140 -1.75 -25.74 26.60
C ASP A 140 -0.53 -26.11 27.47
N PRO A 141 0.43 -25.19 27.73
CA PRO A 141 1.59 -25.48 28.57
C PRO A 141 1.24 -25.87 30.00
N LEU A 142 0.15 -25.32 30.56
CA LEU A 142 -0.33 -25.65 31.90
C LEU A 142 -0.85 -27.10 31.96
N VAL A 143 -1.55 -27.54 30.91
CA VAL A 143 -2.06 -28.92 30.83
C VAL A 143 -0.92 -29.91 30.64
N VAL A 144 0.04 -29.60 29.77
CA VAL A 144 1.23 -30.44 29.54
C VAL A 144 2.02 -30.59 30.83
N ARG A 145 2.36 -29.47 31.49
CA ARG A 145 3.10 -29.49 32.76
C ARG A 145 2.39 -30.31 33.83
N HIS A 146 1.08 -30.12 34.01
CA HIS A 146 0.33 -30.87 35.02
C HIS A 146 0.34 -32.38 34.75
N ARG A 147 0.29 -32.80 33.48
CA ARG A 147 0.40 -34.23 33.11
C ARG A 147 1.79 -34.77 33.42
N ASP A 148 2.83 -34.03 33.05
CA ASP A 148 4.22 -34.42 33.31
C ASP A 148 4.49 -34.56 34.83
N GLU A 149 3.95 -33.67 35.65
CA GLU A 149 4.07 -33.72 37.12
C GLU A 149 3.38 -34.96 37.71
N VAL A 150 2.17 -35.27 37.25
CA VAL A 150 1.42 -36.46 37.67
C VAL A 150 2.13 -37.74 37.24
N GLU A 151 2.66 -37.81 36.02
CA GLU A 151 3.41 -38.96 35.51
C GLU A 151 4.74 -39.18 36.24
N ALA A 152 5.37 -38.09 36.69
CA ALA A 152 6.60 -38.13 37.49
C ALA A 152 6.37 -38.46 38.97
N ASP A 153 5.11 -38.61 39.41
CA ASP A 153 4.69 -38.75 40.81
C ASP A 153 5.27 -37.64 41.72
N ASN A 154 5.49 -36.47 41.12
CA ASN A 154 5.88 -35.25 41.82
C ASN A 154 4.60 -34.50 42.24
N GLY A 155 4.64 -33.80 43.38
CA GLY A 155 3.53 -32.92 43.76
C GLY A 155 3.20 -31.94 42.63
N THR A 156 1.91 -31.72 42.37
CA THR A 156 1.44 -30.90 41.25
C THR A 156 1.52 -29.40 41.57
N THR A 157 1.95 -28.59 40.62
CA THR A 157 1.99 -27.11 40.75
C THR A 157 0.58 -26.53 40.78
N LEU A 158 -0.34 -27.10 40.01
CA LEU A 158 -1.76 -26.77 40.04
C LEU A 158 -2.50 -27.64 41.04
N LEU A 159 -3.42 -27.04 41.78
CA LEU A 159 -4.36 -27.78 42.62
C LEU A 159 -5.33 -28.58 41.76
N TYR A 160 -5.81 -29.71 42.28
CA TYR A 160 -6.78 -30.57 41.59
C TYR A 160 -8.01 -29.78 41.08
N GLU A 161 -8.58 -28.91 41.93
CA GLU A 161 -9.74 -28.09 41.55
C GLU A 161 -9.42 -27.07 40.46
N GLN A 162 -8.21 -26.50 40.46
CA GLN A 162 -7.74 -25.58 39.41
C GLN A 162 -7.61 -26.33 38.08
N TYR A 163 -6.96 -27.51 38.09
CA TYR A 163 -6.80 -28.32 36.88
C TYR A 163 -8.16 -28.78 36.33
N LYS A 164 -9.10 -29.18 37.19
CA LYS A 164 -10.47 -29.52 36.80
C LYS A 164 -11.19 -28.32 36.16
N ALA A 165 -11.10 -27.15 36.78
CA ALA A 165 -11.68 -25.91 36.23
C ALA A 165 -11.07 -25.55 34.87
N LEU A 166 -9.76 -25.75 34.69
CA LEU A 166 -9.05 -25.53 33.43
C LEU A 166 -9.58 -26.45 32.31
N GLN A 167 -9.80 -27.73 32.61
CA GLN A 167 -10.33 -28.69 31.64
C GLN A 167 -11.77 -28.34 31.24
N VAL A 168 -12.61 -27.94 32.19
CA VAL A 168 -13.98 -27.46 31.90
C VAL A 168 -13.94 -26.23 31.01
N TYR A 169 -13.11 -25.25 31.32
CA TYR A 169 -12.94 -24.04 30.50
C TYR A 169 -12.48 -24.38 29.06
N ARG A 170 -11.47 -25.24 28.91
CA ARG A 170 -10.98 -25.69 27.59
C ARG A 170 -12.03 -26.48 26.80
N LEU A 171 -12.90 -27.25 27.46
CA LEU A 171 -14.02 -27.91 26.81
C LEU A 171 -15.04 -26.89 26.30
N SER A 172 -15.44 -25.93 27.14
CA SER A 172 -16.34 -24.85 26.73
C SER A 172 -15.82 -24.03 25.55
N LEU A 173 -14.50 -23.79 25.48
CA LEU A 173 -13.87 -23.15 24.31
C LEU A 173 -14.01 -23.99 23.03
N ARG A 174 -13.88 -25.31 23.12
CA ARG A 174 -14.02 -26.21 21.96
C ARG A 174 -15.46 -26.31 21.48
N ASP A 175 -16.42 -26.26 22.40
CA ASP A 175 -17.85 -26.34 22.09
C ASP A 175 -18.41 -25.00 21.56
N TYR A 176 -17.75 -23.87 21.89
CA TYR A 176 -18.19 -22.51 21.56
C TYR A 176 -18.57 -22.30 20.06
N PRO A 177 -17.80 -22.76 19.06
CA PRO A 177 -18.16 -22.60 17.65
C PRO A 177 -19.42 -23.37 17.22
N GLY A 178 -19.86 -24.35 18.01
CA GLY A 178 -21.06 -25.16 17.75
C GLY A 178 -22.33 -24.60 18.40
N LEU A 179 -22.24 -23.52 19.17
CA LEU A 179 -23.39 -22.91 19.84
C LEU A 179 -24.22 -22.09 18.84
N VAL A 180 -25.54 -22.05 19.06
CA VAL A 180 -26.49 -21.25 18.23
C VAL A 180 -26.16 -19.76 18.27
N ASP A 181 -25.63 -19.29 19.40
CA ASP A 181 -25.29 -17.87 19.59
C ASP A 181 -23.90 -17.51 19.01
N PHE A 182 -23.17 -18.43 18.38
CA PHE A 182 -21.92 -18.12 17.71
C PHE A 182 -22.18 -17.23 16.47
N PRO A 183 -21.41 -16.15 16.23
CA PRO A 183 -20.16 -15.72 16.86
C PRO A 183 -20.31 -14.55 17.86
N ASN A 184 -21.34 -14.56 18.71
CA ASN A 184 -21.55 -13.49 19.69
C ASN A 184 -20.48 -13.48 20.78
N GLN A 185 -19.81 -12.34 20.94
CA GLN A 185 -18.74 -12.12 21.93
C GLN A 185 -19.24 -12.19 23.38
N ASP A 186 -20.49 -11.82 23.63
CA ASP A 186 -21.09 -11.86 24.97
C ASP A 186 -21.29 -13.30 25.47
N ARG A 187 -21.15 -14.29 24.58
CA ARG A 187 -21.26 -15.71 24.88
C ARG A 187 -19.93 -16.43 24.98
N ARG A 188 -18.81 -15.69 25.01
CA ARG A 188 -17.49 -16.29 25.23
C ARG A 188 -17.44 -17.01 26.58
N PRO A 189 -16.78 -18.18 26.67
CA PRO A 189 -16.56 -18.86 27.94
C PRO A 189 -15.83 -17.97 28.94
N ILE A 190 -16.29 -17.96 30.19
CA ILE A 190 -15.72 -17.15 31.27
C ILE A 190 -14.37 -17.74 31.69
N VAL A 191 -13.33 -16.90 31.67
CA VAL A 191 -11.99 -17.26 32.13
C VAL A 191 -11.99 -17.37 33.65
N PRO A 192 -11.53 -18.48 34.26
CA PRO A 192 -11.36 -18.58 35.70
C PRO A 192 -10.38 -17.52 36.23
N GLU A 193 -10.68 -16.86 37.34
CA GLU A 193 -9.86 -15.76 37.88
C GLU A 193 -8.39 -16.17 38.07
N TRP A 194 -8.14 -17.31 38.71
CA TRP A 194 -6.79 -17.84 38.95
C TRP A 194 -5.99 -18.08 37.64
N LEU A 195 -6.67 -18.32 36.52
CA LEU A 195 -6.04 -18.57 35.22
C LEU A 195 -5.49 -17.28 34.61
N SER A 196 -6.14 -16.14 34.87
CA SER A 196 -5.63 -14.84 34.42
C SER A 196 -4.29 -14.47 35.06
N GLU A 197 -4.03 -14.95 36.28
CA GLU A 197 -2.76 -14.78 36.99
C GLU A 197 -1.69 -15.78 36.52
N ALA A 198 -2.11 -17.00 36.12
CA ALA A 198 -1.20 -18.08 35.73
C ALA A 198 -0.70 -18.03 34.28
N VAL A 199 -1.29 -17.18 33.42
CA VAL A 199 -1.02 -17.09 31.97
C VAL A 199 -0.32 -15.76 31.59
N GLN A 200 0.03 -14.91 32.56
CA GLN A 200 0.89 -13.72 32.36
C GLN A 200 2.35 -14.11 32.13
#